data_AF-A0A840TS12-F1
#
_entry.id   AF-A0A840TS12-F1
#
_cell.length_a   1.000
_cell.length_b   1.000
_cell.length_c   1.000
_cell.angle_alpha   90.00
_cell.angle_beta   90.00
_cell.angle_gamma   90.00
#
_symmetry.space_group_name_H-M   'P 1'
#
loop_
_entity.id
_entity.type
_entity.pdbx_description
1 polymer ?
#
loop_
_entity_poly.entity_id
_entity_poly.type
_entity_poly.pdbx_seq_one_letter_code
_entity_poly.pdbx_strand_id
1 'polypeptide(L)'
;MKSNRRSIIFAVVFGVVLGLIPGTGTSQAKNEDVKAPTRALVKGTEKQFAAYIKSEFPVFAQNENWEVIEKMVTLYNEKPSALTKIKVQEQQVFNAAIADLNTQLKGRNTLEAQQWQLNLDKTAQAIRFVWNFDFNSLTPIVTEVLPMPGLAAESNL
;
A
#
# COMPACT_ATOMS: atom_id res chain seq x y z
N MET A 1 -43.46 -12.98 22.24
CA MET A 1 -42.26 -13.62 21.63
C MET A 1 -41.18 -12.57 21.53
N LYS A 2 -40.05 -12.79 22.22
CA LYS A 2 -39.01 -11.78 22.49
C LYS A 2 -37.70 -12.31 21.92
N SER A 3 -37.21 -11.74 20.82
CA SER A 3 -35.88 -12.05 20.29
C SER A 3 -34.92 -10.92 20.66
N ASN A 4 -33.91 -11.30 21.45
CA ASN A 4 -32.90 -10.43 22.03
C ASN A 4 -31.95 -9.91 20.94
N ARG A 5 -31.88 -8.59 20.77
CA ARG A 5 -30.79 -7.94 20.04
C ARG A 5 -29.53 -8.00 20.89
N ARG A 6 -28.49 -8.71 20.43
CA ARG A 6 -27.15 -8.64 21.01
C ARG A 6 -26.42 -7.47 20.37
N SER A 7 -26.42 -6.31 21.03
CA SER A 7 -25.48 -5.22 20.72
C SER A 7 -24.11 -5.61 21.25
N ILE A 8 -23.10 -5.62 20.37
CA ILE A 8 -21.70 -5.71 20.75
C ILE A 8 -21.14 -4.30 20.61
N ILE A 9 -20.97 -3.62 21.74
CA ILE A 9 -20.33 -2.31 21.82
C ILE A 9 -18.82 -2.57 21.91
N PHE A 10 -18.08 -2.31 20.84
CA PHE A 10 -16.62 -2.29 20.86
C PHE A 10 -16.17 -0.92 21.38
N ALA A 11 -15.98 -0.80 22.70
CA ALA A 11 -15.29 0.33 23.30
C ALA A 11 -13.78 0.05 23.26
N VAL A 12 -13.06 0.64 22.30
CA VAL A 12 -11.60 0.68 22.33
C VAL A 12 -11.19 2.02 22.93
N VAL A 13 -10.94 2.01 24.24
CA VAL A 13 -10.29 3.12 24.94
C VAL A 13 -8.79 2.95 24.71
N PHE A 14 -8.18 3.80 23.88
CA PHE A 14 -6.73 3.90 23.80
C PHE A 14 -6.30 5.26 24.35
N GLY A 15 -5.96 5.27 25.64
CA GLY A 15 -5.26 6.38 26.26
C GLY A 15 -3.81 6.38 25.80
N VAL A 16 -3.37 7.47 25.18
CA VAL A 16 -1.94 7.77 25.00
C VAL A 16 -1.61 8.93 25.93
N VAL A 17 -0.77 8.60 26.90
CA VAL A 17 -0.18 9.50 27.88
C VAL A 17 0.77 10.48 27.17
N LEU A 18 0.64 11.75 27.55
CA LEU A 18 1.51 12.86 27.20
C LEU A 18 2.97 12.56 27.58
N GLY A 19 3.85 12.47 26.59
CA GLY A 19 5.30 12.53 26.78
C GLY A 19 5.81 13.95 26.49
N LEU A 20 6.08 14.71 27.54
CA LEU A 20 6.80 15.99 27.50
C LEU A 20 8.25 15.74 27.04
N ILE A 21 8.68 16.37 25.94
CA ILE A 21 10.09 16.55 25.60
C ILE A 21 10.38 18.07 25.66
N PRO A 22 11.23 18.56 26.58
CA PRO A 22 11.73 19.92 26.49
C PRO A 22 12.98 19.93 25.59
N GLY A 23 12.97 20.76 24.55
CA GLY A 23 14.09 20.89 23.62
C GLY A 23 13.89 22.03 22.64
N THR A 24 14.40 23.19 22.99
CA THR A 24 14.44 24.45 22.23
C THR A 24 14.97 24.29 20.81
N GLY A 25 14.23 24.84 19.85
CA GLY A 25 14.64 24.93 18.45
C GLY A 25 13.56 25.57 17.59
N THR A 26 13.22 26.83 17.88
CA THR A 26 12.43 27.66 16.97
C THR A 26 13.29 28.01 15.75
N SER A 27 13.38 27.08 14.80
CA SER A 27 13.72 27.42 13.42
C SER A 27 12.41 27.76 12.73
N GLN A 28 12.16 29.06 12.62
CA GLN A 28 11.17 29.63 11.72
C GLN A 28 11.66 29.34 10.28
N ALA A 29 11.38 28.12 9.80
CA ALA A 29 11.67 27.74 8.44
C ALA A 29 10.66 28.45 7.53
N LYS A 30 11.20 29.19 6.57
CA LYS A 30 10.48 29.79 5.44
C LYS A 30 9.49 28.77 4.86
N ASN A 31 8.32 29.27 4.45
CA ASN A 31 7.35 28.57 3.62
C ASN A 31 8.03 28.11 2.31
N GLU A 32 8.71 26.96 2.37
CA GLU A 32 8.93 26.13 1.21
C GLU A 32 7.90 25.01 1.30
N ASP A 33 7.18 24.83 0.21
CA ASP A 33 6.09 23.89 -0.02
C ASP A 33 6.67 22.45 -0.03
N VAL A 34 7.19 22.00 1.12
CA VAL A 34 7.79 20.66 1.26
C VAL A 34 6.65 19.66 1.28
N LYS A 35 6.21 19.26 0.09
CA LYS A 35 5.36 18.08 -0.08
C LYS A 35 6.01 16.91 0.63
N ALA A 36 5.30 16.34 1.60
CA ALA A 36 5.75 15.14 2.28
C ALA A 36 6.01 14.04 1.22
N PRO A 37 7.10 13.26 1.34
CA PRO A 37 7.44 12.27 0.34
C PRO A 37 6.34 11.21 0.24
N THR A 38 5.88 10.90 -0.97
CA THR A 38 4.89 9.86 -1.22
C THR A 38 5.42 8.48 -0.84
N ARG A 39 4.73 7.81 0.08
CA ARG A 39 5.11 6.50 0.65
C ARG A 39 4.01 5.48 0.38
N ALA A 40 4.40 4.24 0.13
CA ALA A 40 3.43 3.15 0.08
C ALA A 40 2.86 2.89 1.49
N LEU A 41 1.65 2.36 1.57
CA LEU A 41 0.96 1.97 2.79
C LEU A 41 1.58 0.67 3.33
N VAL A 42 2.79 0.79 3.88
CA VAL A 42 3.55 -0.31 4.45
C VAL A 42 4.17 0.06 5.79
N LYS A 43 4.59 -0.97 6.55
CA LYS A 43 5.36 -0.84 7.80
C LYS A 43 4.69 0.10 8.83
N GLY A 44 3.39 -0.03 9.03
CA GLY A 44 2.60 0.76 9.98
C GLY A 44 1.90 1.97 9.36
N THR A 45 2.30 2.41 8.17
CA THR A 45 1.65 3.51 7.45
C THR A 45 0.21 3.13 7.06
N GLU A 46 -0.04 1.86 6.78
CA GLU A 46 -1.38 1.31 6.53
C GLU A 46 -2.33 1.46 7.74
N LYS A 47 -1.79 1.35 8.96
CA LYS A 47 -2.59 1.52 10.20
C LYS A 47 -2.94 2.98 10.42
N GLN A 48 -2.01 3.89 10.16
CA GLN A 48 -2.24 5.34 10.23
C GLN A 48 -3.28 5.77 9.19
N PHE A 49 -3.19 5.24 7.97
CA PHE A 49 -4.18 5.47 6.93
C PHE A 49 -5.57 4.94 7.33
N ALA A 50 -5.64 3.71 7.86
CA ALA A 50 -6.90 3.14 8.33
C ALA A 50 -7.53 3.98 9.46
N ALA A 51 -6.72 4.49 10.39
CA ALA A 51 -7.20 5.41 11.43
C ALA A 51 -7.73 6.72 10.84
N TYR A 52 -7.03 7.29 9.86
CA TYR A 52 -7.47 8.49 9.14
C TYR A 52 -8.80 8.26 8.42
N ILE A 53 -8.96 7.14 7.69
CA ILE A 53 -10.22 6.82 7.01
C ILE A 53 -11.38 6.63 8.01
N LYS A 54 -11.14 5.98 9.15
CA LYS A 54 -12.16 5.81 10.19
C LYS A 54 -12.57 7.14 10.85
N SER A 55 -11.63 8.09 11.00
CA SER A 55 -11.90 9.42 11.54
C SER A 55 -12.64 10.30 10.53
N GLU A 56 -12.06 10.46 9.34
CA GLU A 56 -12.47 11.48 8.38
C GLU A 56 -13.55 11.00 7.41
N PHE A 57 -13.71 9.68 7.24
CA PHE A 57 -14.67 9.08 6.31
C PHE A 57 -15.42 7.92 6.97
N PRO A 58 -16.11 8.12 8.12
CA PRO A 58 -16.69 7.04 8.90
C PRO A 58 -17.75 6.23 8.15
N VAL A 59 -18.47 6.86 7.21
CA VAL A 59 -19.44 6.16 6.34
C VAL A 59 -18.72 5.26 5.33
N PHE A 60 -17.62 5.75 4.74
CA PHE A 60 -16.80 4.94 3.84
C PHE A 60 -16.14 3.78 4.61
N ALA A 61 -15.62 4.03 5.81
CA ALA A 61 -14.98 3.02 6.64
C ALA A 61 -15.87 1.82 7.03
N GLN A 62 -17.19 1.93 6.84
CA GLN A 62 -18.17 0.87 7.10
C GLN A 62 -18.67 0.20 5.81
N ASN A 63 -18.21 0.63 4.64
CA ASN A 63 -18.67 0.09 3.36
C ASN A 63 -17.80 -1.09 2.89
N GLU A 64 -18.34 -1.88 1.96
CA GLU A 64 -17.65 -3.04 1.37
C GLU A 64 -16.40 -2.63 0.58
N ASN A 65 -16.38 -1.42 -0.01
CA ASN A 65 -15.23 -0.91 -0.74
C ASN A 65 -14.00 -0.76 0.18
N TRP A 66 -14.20 -0.32 1.42
CA TRP A 66 -13.15 -0.22 2.42
C TRP A 66 -12.61 -1.60 2.81
N GLU A 67 -13.49 -2.59 3.02
CA GLU A 67 -13.08 -3.97 3.31
C GLU A 67 -12.23 -4.56 2.18
N VAL A 68 -12.58 -4.29 0.92
CA VAL A 68 -11.81 -4.70 -0.26
C VAL A 68 -10.42 -4.06 -0.25
N ILE A 69 -10.33 -2.76 0.05
CA ILE A 69 -9.05 -2.03 0.11
C ILE A 69 -8.20 -2.58 1.26
N GLU A 70 -8.75 -2.74 2.47
CA GLU A 70 -8.04 -3.29 3.62
C GLU A 70 -7.52 -4.71 3.33
N LYS A 71 -8.35 -5.57 2.72
CA LYS A 71 -7.95 -6.93 2.34
C LYS A 71 -6.76 -6.91 1.39
N MET A 72 -6.79 -6.11 0.33
CA MET A 72 -5.72 -6.07 -0.67
C MET A 72 -4.43 -5.43 -0.13
N VAL A 73 -4.54 -4.36 0.66
CA VAL A 73 -3.39 -3.72 1.32
C VAL A 73 -2.77 -4.67 2.35
N THR A 74 -3.59 -5.43 3.08
CA THR A 74 -3.11 -6.45 4.03
C THR A 74 -2.38 -7.58 3.30
N LEU A 75 -2.95 -8.11 2.21
CA LEU A 75 -2.28 -9.12 1.38
C LEU A 75 -0.94 -8.61 0.83
N TYR A 76 -0.91 -7.37 0.35
CA TYR A 76 0.33 -6.75 -0.13
C TYR A 76 1.41 -6.66 0.96
N ASN A 77 1.03 -6.35 2.20
CA ASN A 77 1.98 -6.21 3.30
C ASN A 77 2.42 -7.53 3.91
N GLU A 78 1.50 -8.47 4.11
CA GLU A 78 1.75 -9.69 4.87
C GLU A 78 2.14 -10.87 3.99
N LYS A 79 1.51 -11.00 2.82
CA LYS A 79 1.67 -12.14 1.91
C LYS A 79 1.65 -11.69 0.44
N PRO A 80 2.65 -10.91 -0.04
CA PRO A 80 2.62 -10.35 -1.39
C PRO A 80 2.46 -11.40 -2.50
N SER A 81 3.02 -12.60 -2.31
CA SER A 81 2.89 -13.71 -3.28
C SER A 81 1.46 -14.23 -3.44
N ALA A 82 0.56 -13.97 -2.49
CA ALA A 82 -0.85 -14.34 -2.63
C ALA A 82 -1.59 -13.44 -3.64
N LEU A 83 -1.07 -12.24 -3.92
CA LEU A 83 -1.66 -11.31 -4.90
C LEU A 83 -1.67 -11.90 -6.32
N THR A 84 -0.73 -12.78 -6.66
CA THR A 84 -0.66 -13.43 -7.98
C THR A 84 -1.82 -14.39 -8.25
N LYS A 85 -2.54 -14.80 -7.20
CA LYS A 85 -3.68 -15.73 -7.26
C LYS A 85 -5.03 -15.01 -7.29
N ILE A 86 -5.04 -13.69 -7.24
CA ILE A 86 -6.27 -12.89 -7.22
C ILE A 86 -6.91 -12.91 -8.60
N LYS A 87 -8.18 -13.30 -8.65
CA LYS A 87 -8.97 -13.37 -9.90
C LYS A 87 -9.19 -11.99 -10.49
N VAL A 88 -9.30 -11.91 -11.81
CA VAL A 88 -9.55 -10.65 -12.55
C VAL A 88 -10.76 -9.88 -12.00
N GLN A 89 -11.83 -10.58 -11.62
CA GLN A 89 -13.02 -9.93 -11.04
C GLN A 89 -12.70 -9.24 -9.70
N GLU A 90 -11.91 -9.87 -8.83
CA GLU A 90 -11.48 -9.26 -7.56
C GLU A 90 -10.53 -8.08 -7.78
N GLN A 91 -9.68 -8.13 -8.82
CA GLN A 91 -8.84 -7.00 -9.22
C GLN A 91 -9.68 -5.81 -9.69
N GLN A 92 -10.75 -6.06 -10.45
CA GLN A 92 -11.68 -5.02 -10.92
C GLN A 92 -12.42 -4.36 -9.74
N VAL A 93 -12.93 -5.15 -8.79
CA VAL A 93 -13.59 -4.64 -7.59
C VAL A 93 -12.64 -3.78 -6.76
N PHE A 94 -11.38 -4.20 -6.59
CA PHE A 94 -10.37 -3.37 -5.94
C PHE A 94 -10.12 -2.05 -6.67
N ASN A 95 -9.97 -2.08 -8.00
CA ASN A 95 -9.74 -0.87 -8.78
C ASN A 95 -10.91 0.12 -8.68
N ALA A 96 -12.15 -0.38 -8.65
CA ALA A 96 -13.34 0.44 -8.44
C ALA A 96 -13.36 1.04 -7.03
N ALA A 97 -13.05 0.25 -5.99
CA ALA A 97 -12.96 0.73 -4.61
C ALA A 97 -11.90 1.83 -4.44
N ILE A 98 -10.72 1.67 -5.07
CA ILE A 98 -9.67 2.70 -5.09
C ILE A 98 -10.16 3.99 -5.74
N ALA A 99 -10.88 3.90 -6.86
CA ALA A 99 -11.43 5.07 -7.56
C ALA A 99 -12.47 5.82 -6.71
N ASP A 100 -13.34 5.07 -6.00
CA ASP A 100 -14.32 5.63 -5.08
C ASP A 100 -13.63 6.36 -3.90
N LEU A 101 -12.67 5.70 -3.23
CA LEU A 101 -11.93 6.34 -2.13
C LEU A 101 -11.15 7.57 -2.58
N ASN A 102 -10.51 7.52 -3.74
CA ASN A 102 -9.83 8.68 -4.31
C ASN A 102 -10.78 9.84 -4.60
N THR A 103 -12.02 9.56 -4.97
CA THR A 103 -13.04 10.60 -5.17
C THR A 103 -13.39 11.27 -3.85
N GLN A 104 -13.56 10.48 -2.78
CA GLN A 104 -13.80 10.99 -1.42
C GLN A 104 -12.61 11.83 -0.90
N LEU A 105 -11.38 11.34 -1.06
CA LEU A 105 -10.15 12.03 -0.64
C LEU A 105 -9.98 13.36 -1.38
N LYS A 106 -10.21 13.40 -2.69
CA LYS A 106 -10.21 14.65 -3.47
C LYS A 106 -11.27 15.63 -2.98
N GLY A 107 -12.46 15.13 -2.66
CA GLY A 107 -13.58 15.93 -2.16
C GLY A 107 -13.28 16.65 -0.84
N ARG A 108 -12.40 16.11 0.03
CA ARG A 108 -12.00 16.80 1.27
C ARG A 108 -11.11 18.02 1.05
N ASN A 109 -10.36 18.07 -0.05
CA ASN A 109 -9.49 19.18 -0.43
C ASN A 109 -8.52 19.67 0.68
N THR A 110 -8.01 18.76 1.52
CA THR A 110 -6.96 19.05 2.51
C THR A 110 -5.61 18.49 2.06
N LEU A 111 -4.52 19.10 2.52
CA LEU A 111 -3.15 18.60 2.24
C LEU A 111 -2.97 17.16 2.73
N GLU A 112 -3.53 16.82 3.88
CA GLU A 112 -3.47 15.47 4.42
C GLU A 112 -4.23 14.47 3.55
N ALA A 113 -5.44 14.80 3.08
CA ALA A 113 -6.21 13.95 2.18
C ALA A 113 -5.49 13.73 0.85
N GLN A 114 -4.87 14.79 0.30
CA GLN A 114 -4.05 14.69 -0.92
C GLN A 114 -2.83 13.78 -0.70
N GLN A 115 -2.17 13.89 0.45
CA GLN A 115 -1.03 13.02 0.78
C GLN A 115 -1.46 11.56 0.89
N TRP A 116 -2.60 11.29 1.55
CA TRP A 116 -3.14 9.94 1.66
C TRP A 116 -3.57 9.37 0.32
N GLN A 117 -4.13 10.20 -0.57
CA GLN A 117 -4.46 9.81 -1.94
C GLN A 117 -3.20 9.38 -2.69
N LEU A 118 -2.12 10.16 -2.63
CA LEU A 118 -0.85 9.81 -3.27
C LEU A 118 -0.26 8.50 -2.73
N ASN A 119 -0.33 8.30 -1.41
CA ASN A 119 0.15 7.09 -0.76
C ASN A 119 -0.68 5.85 -1.17
N LEU A 120 -2.01 6.01 -1.24
CA LEU A 120 -2.93 4.98 -1.71
C LEU A 120 -2.65 4.62 -3.17
N ASP A 121 -2.51 5.62 -4.04
CA ASP A 121 -2.23 5.44 -5.47
C ASP A 121 -0.91 4.69 -5.69
N LYS A 122 0.15 5.05 -4.96
CA LYS A 122 1.44 4.36 -5.00
C LYS A 122 1.32 2.89 -4.58
N THR A 123 0.51 2.61 -3.57
CA THR A 123 0.27 1.24 -3.10
C THR A 123 -0.54 0.43 -4.11
N ALA A 124 -1.60 1.02 -4.68
CA ALA A 124 -2.41 0.39 -5.71
C ALA A 124 -1.58 0.08 -6.97
N GLN A 125 -0.66 0.97 -7.36
CA GLN A 125 0.28 0.71 -8.46
C GLN A 125 1.19 -0.48 -8.16
N ALA A 126 1.75 -0.57 -6.94
CA ALA A 126 2.58 -1.70 -6.54
C ALA A 126 1.81 -3.03 -6.56
N ILE A 127 0.55 -3.02 -6.10
CA ILE A 127 -0.33 -4.20 -6.16
C ILE A 127 -0.61 -4.61 -7.61
N ARG A 128 -0.97 -3.65 -8.48
CA ARG A 128 -1.20 -3.91 -9.91
C ARG A 128 0.05 -4.42 -10.63
N PHE A 129 1.24 -3.97 -10.22
CA PHE A 129 2.49 -4.49 -10.74
C PHE A 129 2.61 -5.98 -10.45
N VAL A 130 2.34 -6.42 -9.21
CA VAL A 130 2.41 -7.85 -8.84
C VAL A 130 1.44 -8.70 -9.66
N TRP A 131 0.25 -8.20 -9.97
CA TRP A 131 -0.72 -8.92 -10.81
C TRP A 131 -0.27 -9.12 -12.25
N ASN A 132 0.42 -8.13 -12.81
CA ASN A 132 0.87 -8.12 -14.20
C ASN A 132 2.32 -8.61 -14.36
N PHE A 133 2.97 -9.01 -13.26
CA PHE A 133 4.35 -9.45 -13.28
C PHE A 133 4.47 -10.85 -13.90
N ASP A 134 5.14 -10.95 -15.04
CA ASP A 134 5.45 -12.23 -15.67
C ASP A 134 6.70 -12.83 -15.03
N PHE A 135 6.52 -13.82 -14.16
CA PHE A 135 7.63 -14.51 -13.52
C PHE A 135 8.53 -15.25 -14.52
N ASN A 136 8.03 -15.59 -15.72
CA ASN A 136 8.85 -16.22 -16.75
C ASN A 136 9.87 -15.26 -17.36
N SER A 137 9.71 -13.94 -17.17
CA SER A 137 10.69 -12.94 -17.59
C SER A 137 11.99 -12.98 -16.77
N LEU A 138 12.03 -13.76 -15.70
CA LEU A 138 13.20 -13.92 -14.83
C LEU A 138 14.12 -15.08 -15.24
N THR A 139 13.82 -15.79 -16.33
CA THR A 139 14.71 -16.86 -16.80
C THR A 139 16.09 -16.29 -17.12
N PRO A 140 17.17 -16.79 -16.50
CA PRO A 140 18.51 -16.31 -16.79
C PRO A 140 18.83 -16.58 -18.25
N ILE A 141 19.31 -15.57 -18.96
CA ILE A 141 19.90 -15.76 -20.29
C ILE A 141 21.11 -16.66 -20.07
N VAL A 142 20.98 -17.94 -20.45
CA VAL A 142 22.14 -18.82 -20.56
C VAL A 142 22.93 -18.29 -21.76
N THR A 143 23.89 -17.42 -21.50
CA THR A 143 24.90 -17.08 -22.50
C THR A 143 25.72 -18.34 -22.71
N GLU A 144 25.41 -19.12 -23.74
CA GLU A 144 26.35 -20.11 -24.25
C GLU A 144 27.62 -19.35 -24.60
N VAL A 145 28.67 -19.54 -23.79
CA VAL A 145 30.02 -19.13 -24.16
C VAL A 145 30.42 -20.07 -25.28
N LEU A 146 30.21 -19.65 -26.53
CA LEU A 146 30.70 -20.37 -27.69
C LEU A 146 32.20 -20.61 -27.49
N PRO A 147 32.71 -21.85 -27.62
CA PRO A 147 34.14 -22.09 -27.58
C PRO A 147 34.78 -21.26 -28.71
N MET A 148 35.69 -20.38 -28.34
CA MET A 148 36.48 -19.58 -29.28
C MET A 148 37.16 -20.53 -30.28
N PRO A 149 36.88 -20.43 -31.58
CA PRO A 149 37.57 -21.23 -32.58
C PRO A 149 38.98 -20.68 -32.71
N GLY A 150 39.96 -21.29 -32.04
CA GLY A 150 41.36 -20.89 -32.23
C GLY A 150 42.35 -21.14 -31.10
N LEU A 151 42.15 -22.13 -30.23
CA LEU A 151 43.24 -22.64 -29.38
C LEU A 151 43.36 -24.15 -29.59
N ALA A 152 43.80 -24.54 -30.80
CA ALA A 152 44.49 -25.80 -30.98
C ALA A 152 45.79 -25.69 -30.17
N ALA A 153 45.88 -26.45 -29.08
CA ALA A 153 47.13 -26.65 -28.39
C ALA A 153 48.10 -27.34 -29.36
N GLU A 154 49.10 -26.61 -29.81
CA GLU A 154 50.32 -27.22 -30.37
C GLU A 154 50.97 -28.02 -29.23
N SER A 155 50.69 -29.32 -29.19
CA SER A 155 51.43 -30.27 -28.38
C SER A 155 52.67 -30.69 -29.16
N ASN A 156 53.83 -30.21 -28.71
CA ASN A 156 55.13 -30.70 -29.09
C ASN A 156 55.20 -32.24 -29.01
N LEU A 157 55.64 -32.87 -30.11
CA LEU A 157 56.48 -34.06 -30.14
C LEU A 157 57.16 -34.15 -31.51
#